data_AF-A0A4V1GLQ4-F1
#
_entry.id   AF-A0A4V1GLQ4-F1
#
_cell.length_a   1.000
_cell.length_b   1.000
_cell.length_c   1.000
_cell.angle_alpha   90.00
_cell.angle_beta   90.00
_cell.angle_gamma   90.00
#
_symmetry.space_group_name_H-M   'P 1'
#
loop_
_entity.id
_entity.type
_entity.pdbx_description
1 polymer ?
#
loop_
_entity_poly.entity_id
_entity_poly.type
_entity_poly.pdbx_seq_one_letter_code
_entity_poly.pdbx_strand_id
1 'polypeptide(L)' 'MKKKTENKTAHETIFEVCILCGKKTHIPIDTPIAARQGYIEGSGQLCSGCYQRINTREKT' A
#
# COMPACT_ATOMS: atom_id res chain seq x y z
N MET A 1 10.67 -19.92 -36.01
CA MET A 1 9.53 -19.30 -35.31
C MET A 1 9.17 -20.18 -34.11
N LYS A 2 9.31 -19.70 -32.87
CA LYS A 2 8.80 -20.40 -31.68
C LYS A 2 8.00 -19.39 -30.87
N LYS A 3 6.67 -19.39 -31.07
CA LYS A 3 5.72 -18.65 -30.24
C LYS A 3 5.72 -19.32 -28.85
N LYS A 4 6.22 -18.63 -27.82
CA LYS A 4 6.03 -19.05 -26.42
C LYS A 4 4.69 -18.48 -25.95
N THR A 5 3.78 -19.40 -25.66
CA THR A 5 2.45 -19.14 -25.14
C THR A 5 2.57 -18.61 -23.71
N GLU A 6 2.20 -17.35 -23.48
CA GLU A 6 2.15 -16.76 -22.15
C GLU A 6 0.83 -17.17 -21.47
N ASN A 7 0.92 -18.09 -20.51
CA ASN A 7 -0.18 -18.40 -19.59
C ASN A 7 -0.35 -17.22 -18.64
N LYS A 8 -1.30 -16.33 -18.93
CA LYS A 8 -1.64 -15.17 -18.10
C LYS A 8 -2.67 -15.58 -17.05
N THR A 9 -2.22 -16.19 -15.95
CA THR A 9 -3.06 -16.34 -14.76
C THR A 9 -3.31 -14.95 -14.16
N ALA A 10 -4.57 -14.53 -14.10
CA ALA A 10 -4.98 -13.27 -13.49
C ALA A 10 -4.67 -13.33 -11.98
N HIS A 11 -3.58 -12.67 -11.58
CA HIS A 11 -3.23 -12.53 -10.17
C HIS A 11 -4.10 -11.42 -9.57
N GLU A 12 -4.88 -11.73 -8.54
CA GLU A 12 -5.64 -10.73 -7.79
C GLU A 12 -4.66 -9.84 -7.00
N THR A 13 -4.74 -8.52 -7.20
CA THR A 13 -3.90 -7.58 -6.45
C THR A 13 -4.49 -7.38 -5.05
N ILE A 14 -3.75 -7.79 -4.03
CA ILE A 14 -4.09 -7.57 -2.62
C ILE A 14 -3.46 -6.24 -2.18
N PHE A 15 -4.20 -5.46 -1.40
CA PHE A 15 -3.76 -4.15 -0.92
C PHE A 15 -3.57 -4.14 0.60
N GLU A 16 -2.64 -3.32 1.05
CA GLU A 16 -2.39 -3.06 2.46
C GLU A 16 -3.61 -2.41 3.16
N VAL A 17 -3.70 -2.61 4.46
CA VAL A 17 -4.76 -2.04 5.31
C VAL A 17 -4.17 -1.00 6.25
N CYS A 18 -4.86 0.13 6.40
CA CYS A 18 -4.43 1.19 7.29
C CYS A 18 -4.46 0.74 8.75
N ILE A 19 -3.32 0.76 9.43
CA ILE A 19 -3.21 0.37 10.85
C ILE A 19 -4.00 1.26 11.80
N LEU A 20 -4.32 2.50 11.38
CA LEU A 20 -5.03 3.46 12.24
C LEU A 20 -6.55 3.38 12.09
N CYS A 21 -7.06 3.16 10.88
CA CYS A 21 -8.50 3.22 10.60
C CYS A 21 -9.08 1.95 9.99
N GLY A 22 -8.27 0.92 9.74
CA GLY A 22 -8.70 -0.36 9.17
C GLY A 22 -9.15 -0.33 7.72
N LYS A 23 -9.12 0.84 7.04
CA LYS A 23 -9.50 0.94 5.63
C LYS A 23 -8.43 0.40 4.71
N LYS A 24 -8.83 -0.30 3.64
CA LYS A 24 -7.96 -0.69 2.53
C LYS A 24 -7.28 0.55 1.94
N THR A 25 -5.99 0.44 1.67
CA THR A 25 -5.20 1.48 1.00
C THR A 25 -5.14 1.23 -0.50
N HIS A 26 -4.44 2.10 -1.23
CA HIS A 26 -4.11 1.90 -2.64
C HIS A 26 -2.71 1.30 -2.84
N ILE A 27 -2.04 0.88 -1.76
CA ILE A 27 -0.70 0.30 -1.81
C ILE A 27 -0.80 -1.22 -1.90
N PRO A 28 -0.37 -1.85 -3.02
CA PRO A 28 -0.30 -3.30 -3.13
C PRO A 28 0.67 -3.93 -2.13
N ILE A 29 0.35 -5.12 -1.60
CA ILE A 29 1.18 -5.81 -0.59
C ILE A 29 2.55 -6.25 -1.13
N ASP A 30 2.70 -6.38 -2.44
CA ASP A 30 3.93 -6.73 -3.14
C ASP A 30 4.81 -5.51 -3.44
N THR A 31 4.31 -4.29 -3.19
CA THR A 31 5.11 -3.07 -3.29
C THR A 31 6.28 -3.14 -2.30
N PRO A 32 7.54 -2.96 -2.74
CA PRO A 32 8.69 -2.93 -1.83
C PRO A 32 8.52 -1.83 -0.78
N ILE A 33 8.91 -2.10 0.47
CA ILE A 33 8.72 -1.18 1.61
C ILE A 33 9.25 0.23 1.31
N ALA A 34 10.43 0.33 0.69
CA ALA A 34 11.06 1.61 0.34
C ALA A 34 10.23 2.46 -0.65
N ALA A 35 9.29 1.85 -1.37
CA ALA A 35 8.39 2.53 -2.32
C ALA A 35 6.99 2.79 -1.75
N ARG A 36 6.70 2.38 -0.51
CA ARG A 36 5.38 2.54 0.11
C ARG A 36 5.22 3.94 0.71
N GLN A 37 4.34 4.74 0.13
CA GLN A 37 3.98 6.02 0.72
C GLN A 37 3.17 5.80 2.00
N GLY A 38 3.60 6.44 3.10
CA GLY A 38 2.89 6.37 4.38
C GLY A 38 3.10 5.07 5.16
N TYR A 39 4.10 4.26 4.79
CA TYR A 39 4.57 3.15 5.64
C TYR A 39 5.40 3.71 6.81
N ILE A 40 5.12 3.21 8.01
CA ILE A 40 5.85 3.55 9.23
C ILE A 40 6.61 2.30 9.67
N GLU A 41 7.94 2.39 9.72
CA GLU A 41 8.81 1.28 10.09
C GLU A 41 8.42 0.69 11.45
N GLY A 42 8.27 -0.63 11.49
CA GLY A 42 7.83 -1.38 12.69
C GLY A 42 6.35 -1.20 13.08
N SER A 43 5.63 -0.24 12.50
CA SER A 43 4.21 0.01 12.84
C SER A 43 3.24 -0.49 11.77
N GLY A 44 3.60 -0.35 10.49
CA GLY A 44 2.79 -0.79 9.35
C GLY A 44 2.32 0.36 8.44
N GLN A 45 1.33 0.07 7.60
CA GLN A 45 0.87 0.98 6.54
C GLN A 45 -0.22 1.96 7.03
N LEU A 46 -0.12 3.23 6.65
CA LEU A 46 -1.21 4.21 6.77
C LEU A 46 -1.88 4.49 5.42
N CYS A 47 -3.18 4.79 5.42
CA CYS A 47 -3.82 5.41 4.26
C CYS A 47 -3.44 6.90 4.17
N SER A 48 -3.59 7.49 2.98
CA SER A 48 -3.25 8.90 2.72
C SER A 48 -3.88 9.87 3.73
N GLY A 49 -5.16 9.68 4.06
CA GLY A 49 -5.85 10.54 5.01
C GLY A 49 -5.32 10.44 6.44
N CYS A 50 -4.95 9.25 6.92
CA CYS A 50 -4.37 9.10 8.26
C CYS A 50 -2.93 9.63 8.30
N TYR A 51 -2.15 9.38 7.25
CA TYR A 51 -0.80 9.93 7.11
C TYR A 51 -0.80 11.47 7.12
N GLN A 52 -1.73 12.10 6.36
CA GLN A 52 -1.89 13.55 6.37
C GLN A 52 -2.31 14.08 7.75
N ARG A 53 -3.32 13.47 8.40
CA ARG A 53 -3.77 13.91 9.74
C ARG A 53 -2.66 13.91 10.79
N ILE A 54 -1.76 12.94 10.75
CA ILE A 54 -0.63 12.86 11.68
C ILE A 54 0.45 13.90 11.34
N ASN A 55 0.70 14.13 10.04
CA ASN A 55 1.77 15.03 9.60
C ASN A 55 1.37 16.50 9.61
N THR A 56 0.08 16.80 9.48
CA THR A 56 -0.42 18.17 9.63
C THR A 56 -0.46 18.51 11.11
N ARG A 57 0.49 19.33 11.56
CA ARG A 57 0.46 19.95 12.89
C ARG A 57 -0.64 21.00 12.94
N GLU A 58 -1.90 20.60 13.05
CA GLU A 58 -2.92 21.55 13.49
C GLU A 58 -2.66 21.82 14.97
N LYS A 59 -2.10 23.01 15.25
CA LYS A 59 -1.99 23.57 16.60
C LYS A 59 -3.42 23.65 17.14
N THR A 60 -3.79 22.68 17.96
CA THR A 60 -4.97 22.80 18.82
C THR A 60 -4.67 23.77 19.96
#